data_AF-A0A1G4EIF6-F1
#
_entry.id   AF-A0A1G4EIF6-F1
#
_cell.length_a   1.000
_cell.length_b   1.000
_cell.length_c   1.000
_cell.angle_alpha   90.00
_cell.angle_beta   90.00
_cell.angle_gamma   90.00
#
_symmetry.space_group_name_H-M   'P 1'
#
loop_
_entity.id
_entity.type
_entity.pdbx_description
1 polymer ?
#
loop_
_entity_poly.entity_id
_entity_poly.type
_entity_poly.pdbx_seq_one_letter_code
_entity_poly.pdbx_strand_id
1 'polypeptide(L)'
;MSYSKKDIEEWKKEYPLLKDIWTTYDDFDKDIENDQNKNNYITVCGYFINPWKGEKEKHENFCMKLVRNLGHYSDHKDFLRYNNDRCKNLNNWAYNSMKKYSIPEEILTGCFDEYKFIVERRKQTPSCFYYEYDKKYSEPMEIIISRYSSRSIILIALLYKFSPGRNWIRSGFSGGTGRIRSNLYADQPNELFYDGFEGEVMSSYNPTYNVGYGSA
;
A
#
# COMPACT_ATOMS: atom_id res chain seq x y z
N MET A 1 -22.52 -7.32 10.60
CA MET A 1 -21.66 -8.52 10.67
C MET A 1 -20.28 -8.03 11.09
N SER A 2 -19.91 -8.28 12.34
CA SER A 2 -18.64 -7.80 12.90
C SER A 2 -17.53 -8.73 12.41
N TYR A 3 -16.75 -8.28 11.42
CA TYR A 3 -15.52 -8.97 11.07
C TYR A 3 -14.58 -8.85 12.26
N SER A 4 -14.20 -9.99 12.86
CA SER A 4 -13.21 -9.99 13.92
C SER A 4 -11.90 -9.54 13.33
N LYS A 5 -11.50 -8.31 13.65
CA LYS A 5 -10.26 -7.73 13.19
C LYS A 5 -9.10 -8.61 13.67
N LYS A 6 -8.55 -9.40 12.76
CA LYS A 6 -7.52 -10.37 13.06
C LYS A 6 -6.19 -9.67 13.38
N ASP A 7 -5.55 -10.03 14.50
CA ASP A 7 -4.27 -9.41 14.89
C ASP A 7 -3.15 -9.85 13.93
N ILE A 8 -2.20 -8.96 13.67
CA ILE A 8 -1.09 -9.21 12.76
C ILE A 8 -0.27 -10.44 13.16
N GLU A 9 -0.18 -10.71 14.46
CA GLU A 9 0.51 -11.89 14.98
C GLU A 9 -0.18 -13.21 14.58
N GLU A 10 -1.49 -13.20 14.37
CA GLU A 10 -2.20 -14.36 13.83
C GLU A 10 -1.93 -14.52 12.33
N TRP A 11 -1.91 -13.41 11.58
CA TRP A 11 -1.56 -13.43 10.16
C TRP A 11 -0.13 -13.92 9.90
N LYS A 12 0.83 -13.55 10.76
CA LYS A 12 2.22 -14.04 10.67
C LYS A 12 2.28 -15.56 10.76
N LYS A 13 1.45 -16.18 11.60
CA LYS A 13 1.37 -17.63 11.77
C LYS A 13 0.71 -18.32 10.58
N GLU A 14 -0.35 -17.72 10.03
CA GLU A 14 -1.11 -18.31 8.91
C GLU A 14 -0.42 -18.16 7.55
N TYR A 15 0.33 -17.07 7.37
CA TYR A 15 1.00 -16.74 6.12
C TYR A 15 2.51 -16.61 6.32
N PRO A 16 3.21 -17.70 6.71
CA PRO A 16 4.66 -17.68 6.91
C PRO A 16 5.42 -17.39 5.60
N LEU A 17 4.79 -17.63 4.45
CA LEU A 17 5.34 -17.30 3.13
C LEU A 17 5.50 -15.79 2.91
N LEU A 18 4.82 -14.94 3.68
CA LEU A 18 4.94 -13.48 3.61
C LEU A 18 6.07 -12.93 4.51
N LYS A 19 7.07 -13.75 4.84
CA LYS A 19 8.16 -13.42 5.78
C LYS A 19 8.82 -12.06 5.51
N ASP A 20 9.05 -11.72 4.25
CA ASP A 20 9.70 -10.44 3.89
C ASP A 20 8.80 -9.23 4.21
N ILE A 21 7.48 -9.39 4.07
CA ILE A 21 6.49 -8.38 4.44
C ILE A 21 6.46 -8.25 5.97
N TRP A 22 6.45 -9.37 6.70
CA TRP A 22 6.47 -9.34 8.16
C TRP A 22 7.72 -8.70 8.72
N THR A 23 8.88 -8.99 8.12
CA THR A 23 10.13 -8.32 8.46
C THR A 23 10.03 -6.80 8.23
N THR A 24 9.40 -6.37 7.13
CA THR A 24 9.17 -4.96 6.85
C THR A 24 8.25 -4.31 7.90
N TYR A 25 7.24 -5.02 8.38
CA TYR A 25 6.33 -4.53 9.41
C TYR A 25 7.01 -4.44 10.78
N ASP A 26 7.81 -5.44 11.13
CA ASP A 26 8.63 -5.42 12.35
C ASP A 26 9.60 -4.24 12.32
N ASP A 27 10.18 -3.94 11.14
CA ASP A 27 11.00 -2.75 10.94
C ASP A 27 10.20 -1.47 11.16
N PHE A 28 8.96 -1.37 10.67
CA PHE A 28 8.09 -0.21 10.92
C PHE A 28 7.79 -0.03 12.41
N ASP A 29 7.61 -1.13 13.15
CA ASP A 29 7.28 -1.13 14.56
C ASP A 29 8.48 -0.94 15.51
N LYS A 30 9.71 -0.92 15.00
CA LYS A 30 10.91 -0.61 15.79
C LYS A 30 10.71 0.65 16.64
N ASP A 31 11.20 0.57 17.87
CA ASP A 31 11.16 1.68 18.81
C ASP A 31 12.01 2.87 18.33
N ILE A 32 11.65 4.05 18.81
CA ILE A 32 12.23 5.35 18.45
C ILE A 32 12.98 6.00 19.61
N GLU A 33 13.15 5.33 20.75
CA GLU A 33 13.77 5.93 21.95
C GLU A 33 15.16 6.50 21.67
N ASN A 34 15.95 5.79 20.86
CA ASN A 34 17.32 6.16 20.48
C ASN A 34 17.41 6.88 19.12
N ASP A 35 16.30 7.33 18.54
CA ASP A 35 16.29 8.04 17.26
C ASP A 35 16.75 9.49 17.44
N GLN A 36 17.73 9.93 16.65
CA GLN A 36 18.28 11.28 16.70
C GLN A 36 17.26 12.36 16.34
N ASN A 37 16.24 12.00 15.54
CA ASN A 37 15.19 12.89 15.07
C ASN A 37 13.92 12.84 15.92
N LYS A 38 13.93 12.14 17.05
CA LYS A 38 12.77 11.98 17.94
C LYS A 38 12.07 13.30 18.29
N ASN A 39 12.82 14.37 18.53
CA ASN A 39 12.25 15.69 18.85
C ASN A 39 11.40 16.28 17.71
N ASN A 40 11.76 16.01 16.45
CA ASN A 40 10.95 16.42 15.30
C ASN A 40 9.62 15.66 15.30
N TYR A 41 9.67 14.34 15.58
CA TYR A 41 8.47 13.50 15.64
C TYR A 41 7.52 13.95 16.74
N ILE A 42 8.04 14.23 17.94
CA ILE A 42 7.25 14.77 19.06
C ILE A 42 6.56 16.09 18.67
N THR A 43 7.28 16.98 18.00
CA THR A 43 6.75 18.29 17.60
C THR A 43 5.60 18.15 16.60
N VAL A 44 5.78 17.31 15.57
CA VAL A 44 4.74 17.04 14.55
C VAL A 44 3.54 16.36 15.19
N CYS A 45 3.75 15.29 15.95
CA CYS A 45 2.67 14.52 16.54
C CYS A 45 1.90 15.28 17.61
N GLY A 46 2.57 16.15 18.38
CA GLY A 46 1.91 17.04 19.34
C GLY A 46 0.83 17.90 18.67
N TYR A 47 1.05 18.38 17.45
CA TYR A 47 0.06 19.18 16.72
C TYR A 47 -1.24 18.39 16.46
N PHE A 48 -1.13 17.13 16.03
CA PHE A 48 -2.29 16.30 15.70
C PHE A 48 -2.99 15.71 16.94
N ILE A 49 -2.27 15.52 18.04
CA ILE A 49 -2.75 14.79 19.22
C ILE A 49 -3.31 15.72 20.30
N ASN A 50 -2.74 16.91 20.47
CA ASN A 50 -3.18 17.88 21.49
C ASN A 50 -4.70 18.17 21.50
N PRO A 51 -5.41 18.22 20.35
CA PRO A 51 -6.86 18.43 20.33
C PRO A 51 -7.68 17.32 21.02
N TRP A 52 -7.12 16.13 21.23
CA TRP A 52 -7.88 14.95 21.65
C TRP A 52 -7.79 14.67 23.15
N LYS A 53 -8.94 14.28 23.74
CA LYS A 53 -9.07 13.81 25.12
C LYS A 53 -9.27 12.29 25.09
N GLY A 54 -8.18 11.52 24.98
CA GLY A 54 -8.23 10.05 24.84
C GLY A 54 -6.92 9.37 25.25
N GLU A 55 -6.71 8.12 24.82
CA GLU A 55 -5.47 7.35 25.03
C GLU A 55 -4.29 7.95 24.21
N LYS A 56 -3.75 9.07 24.69
CA LYS A 56 -2.69 9.83 24.02
C LYS A 56 -1.45 8.99 23.74
N GLU A 57 -1.06 8.11 24.67
CA GLU A 57 0.17 7.34 24.54
C GLU A 57 0.21 6.44 23.28
N LYS A 58 -0.87 5.71 23.00
CA LYS A 58 -0.93 4.86 21.79
C LYS A 58 -0.96 5.70 20.51
N HIS A 59 -1.64 6.85 20.56
CA HIS A 59 -1.74 7.80 19.45
C HIS A 59 -0.39 8.45 19.14
N GLU A 60 0.35 8.84 20.19
CA GLU A 60 1.70 9.39 20.11
C GLU A 60 2.66 8.36 19.55
N ASN A 61 2.67 7.14 20.11
CA ASN A 61 3.54 6.07 19.64
C ASN A 61 3.28 5.70 18.17
N PHE A 62 2.01 5.61 17.78
CA PHE A 62 1.63 5.37 16.39
C PHE A 62 2.11 6.51 15.47
N CYS A 63 1.78 7.75 15.82
CA CYS A 63 2.12 8.92 15.00
C CYS A 63 3.63 9.04 14.82
N MET A 64 4.41 8.94 15.91
CA MET A 64 5.86 9.11 15.83
C MET A 64 6.52 8.01 14.99
N LYS A 65 6.06 6.75 15.10
CA LYS A 65 6.52 5.66 14.23
C LYS A 65 6.14 5.91 12.76
N LEU A 66 4.94 6.42 12.49
CA LEU A 66 4.53 6.73 11.11
C LEU A 66 5.40 7.85 10.51
N VAL A 67 5.61 8.96 11.23
CA VAL A 67 6.46 10.08 10.79
C VAL A 67 7.90 9.61 10.57
N ARG A 68 8.45 8.79 11.47
CA ARG A 68 9.78 8.17 11.30
C ARG A 68 9.87 7.36 10.02
N ASN A 69 8.84 6.55 9.74
CA ASN A 69 8.81 5.72 8.55
C ASN A 69 8.66 6.55 7.28
N LEU A 70 7.81 7.58 7.26
CA LEU A 70 7.71 8.53 6.15
C LEU A 70 9.06 9.20 5.85
N GLY A 71 9.88 9.41 6.89
CA GLY A 71 11.33 9.55 6.76
C GLY A 71 11.80 10.92 6.27
N HIS A 72 10.91 11.88 6.05
CA HIS A 72 11.23 13.24 5.61
C HIS A 72 12.07 14.05 6.62
N TYR A 73 12.21 13.57 7.85
CA TYR A 73 13.14 14.11 8.85
C TYR A 73 14.45 13.32 8.97
N SER A 74 14.61 12.22 8.25
CA SER A 74 15.87 11.48 8.21
C SER A 74 16.94 12.28 7.46
N ASP A 75 18.19 12.17 7.91
CA ASP A 75 19.36 12.69 7.18
C ASP A 75 19.53 11.96 5.84
N HIS A 76 19.07 10.71 5.77
CA HIS A 76 19.07 9.93 4.55
C HIS A 76 17.92 10.31 3.63
N LYS A 77 18.22 10.51 2.36
CA LYS A 77 17.26 10.87 1.30
C LYS A 77 16.40 9.69 0.82
N ASP A 78 16.40 8.57 1.53
CA ASP A 78 15.72 7.34 1.12
C ASP A 78 14.20 7.52 1.02
N PHE A 79 13.61 8.45 1.78
CA PHE A 79 12.19 8.83 1.71
C PHE A 79 11.76 9.44 0.36
N LEU A 80 12.72 9.83 -0.47
CA LEU A 80 12.48 10.39 -1.81
C LEU A 80 12.45 9.29 -2.88
N ARG A 81 12.85 8.07 -2.51
CA ARG A 81 12.90 6.90 -3.37
C ARG A 81 12.05 5.79 -2.78
N TYR A 82 10.91 6.12 -2.19
CA TYR A 82 9.98 5.10 -1.72
C TYR A 82 9.67 4.14 -2.88
N ASN A 83 10.09 2.88 -2.74
CA ASN A 83 9.61 1.84 -3.62
C ASN A 83 8.08 1.78 -3.43
N ASN A 84 7.34 1.73 -4.55
CA ASN A 84 5.88 1.57 -4.56
C ASN A 84 5.43 0.47 -3.57
N ASP A 85 6.15 -0.65 -3.51
CA ASP A 85 5.88 -1.74 -2.56
C ASP A 85 6.04 -1.33 -1.09
N ARG A 86 7.08 -0.55 -0.75
CA ARG A 86 7.31 -0.07 0.63
C ARG A 86 6.23 0.90 1.06
N CYS A 87 5.82 1.83 0.19
CA CYS A 87 4.75 2.78 0.50
C CYS A 87 3.41 2.07 0.70
N LYS A 88 3.10 1.09 -0.16
CA LYS A 88 1.94 0.21 -0.02
C LYS A 88 1.95 -0.55 1.30
N ASN A 89 3.10 -1.11 1.68
CA ASN A 89 3.24 -1.83 2.94
C ASN A 89 3.10 -0.89 4.14
N LEU A 90 3.66 0.33 4.07
CA LEU A 90 3.53 1.34 5.12
C LEU A 90 2.07 1.77 5.31
N ASN A 91 1.36 2.06 4.23
CA ASN A 91 -0.06 2.39 4.28
C ASN A 91 -0.89 1.27 4.92
N ASN A 92 -0.63 0.01 4.52
CA ASN A 92 -1.32 -1.14 5.08
C ASN A 92 -1.03 -1.32 6.59
N TRP A 93 0.24 -1.19 6.99
CA TRP A 93 0.65 -1.21 8.40
C TRP A 93 -0.02 -0.08 9.19
N ALA A 94 -0.04 1.13 8.62
CA ALA A 94 -0.59 2.31 9.27
C ALA A 94 -2.10 2.16 9.50
N TYR A 95 -2.84 1.70 8.50
CA TYR A 95 -4.27 1.43 8.63
C TYR A 95 -4.56 0.33 9.66
N ASN A 96 -3.80 -0.78 9.63
CA ASN A 96 -3.97 -1.87 10.58
C ASN A 96 -3.71 -1.40 12.02
N SER A 97 -2.67 -0.61 12.23
CA SER A 97 -2.33 0.00 13.51
C SER A 97 -3.39 0.99 13.98
N MET A 98 -3.85 1.86 13.09
CA MET A 98 -4.94 2.82 13.33
C MET A 98 -6.17 2.10 13.87
N LYS A 99 -6.62 1.06 13.17
CA LYS A 99 -7.76 0.25 13.62
C LYS A 99 -7.48 -0.54 14.90
N LYS A 100 -6.22 -0.85 15.24
CA LYS A 100 -5.87 -1.73 16.39
C LYS A 100 -5.93 -0.94 17.68
N TYR A 101 -5.45 0.29 17.61
CA TYR A 101 -5.36 1.19 18.74
C TYR A 101 -6.45 2.25 18.73
N SER A 102 -7.46 2.10 17.86
CA SER A 102 -8.58 3.05 17.69
C SER A 102 -8.07 4.48 17.51
N ILE A 103 -7.05 4.65 16.69
CA ILE A 103 -6.47 5.95 16.36
C ILE A 103 -7.47 6.71 15.47
N PRO A 104 -7.75 7.99 15.77
CA PRO A 104 -8.51 8.87 14.88
C PRO A 104 -7.87 8.93 13.48
N GLU A 105 -8.70 8.86 12.45
CA GLU A 105 -8.22 8.90 11.06
C GLU A 105 -7.49 10.21 10.75
N GLU A 106 -7.86 11.31 11.42
CA GLU A 106 -7.20 12.62 11.27
C GLU A 106 -5.72 12.59 11.67
N ILE A 107 -5.30 11.71 12.57
CA ILE A 107 -3.87 11.55 12.93
C ILE A 107 -3.13 10.85 11.79
N LEU A 108 -3.72 9.82 11.20
CA LEU A 108 -3.14 9.08 10.07
C LEU A 108 -3.00 10.00 8.85
N THR A 109 -4.08 10.67 8.44
CA THR A 109 -4.06 11.57 7.27
C THR A 109 -3.15 12.77 7.51
N GLY A 110 -3.18 13.35 8.71
CA GLY A 110 -2.30 14.46 9.10
C GLY A 110 -0.82 14.15 8.93
N CYS A 111 -0.37 12.94 9.25
CA CYS A 111 1.02 12.53 9.04
C CYS A 111 1.42 12.50 7.56
N PHE A 112 0.54 12.01 6.67
CA PHE A 112 0.82 11.97 5.23
C PHE A 112 0.78 13.37 4.60
N ASP A 113 -0.14 14.22 5.03
CA ASP A 113 -0.23 15.61 4.57
C ASP A 113 1.00 16.43 4.97
N GLU A 114 1.49 16.23 6.19
CA GLU A 114 2.72 16.86 6.68
C GLU A 114 3.95 16.39 5.90
N TYR A 115 4.09 15.08 5.66
CA TYR A 115 5.11 14.54 4.75
C TYR A 115 5.06 15.21 3.39
N LYS A 116 3.88 15.24 2.76
CA LYS A 116 3.67 15.85 1.44
C LYS A 116 4.13 17.30 1.45
N PHE A 117 3.67 18.09 2.42
CA PHE A 117 4.01 19.49 2.57
C PHE A 117 5.53 19.71 2.70
N ILE A 118 6.21 18.92 3.54
CA ILE A 118 7.66 19.05 3.74
C ILE A 118 8.44 18.67 2.47
N VAL A 119 8.04 17.61 1.78
CA VAL A 119 8.70 17.18 0.53
C VAL A 119 8.53 18.23 -0.56
N GLU A 120 7.32 18.77 -0.73
CA GLU A 120 7.03 19.82 -1.70
C GLU A 120 7.77 21.13 -1.39
N ARG A 121 7.87 21.52 -0.11
CA ARG A 121 8.67 22.68 0.31
C ARG A 121 10.15 22.54 -0.03
N ARG A 122 10.66 21.31 -0.09
CA ARG A 122 12.02 21.01 -0.53
C ARG A 122 12.15 20.95 -2.06
N LYS A 123 11.10 21.31 -2.81
CA LYS A 123 11.01 21.26 -4.28
C LYS A 123 11.23 19.84 -4.82
N GLN A 124 10.72 18.84 -4.11
CA GLN A 124 10.80 17.44 -4.49
C GLN A 124 9.40 16.86 -4.65
N THR A 125 9.31 15.74 -5.37
CA THR A 125 8.04 15.04 -5.59
C THR A 125 7.82 14.02 -4.47
N PRO A 126 6.69 14.10 -3.74
CA PRO A 126 6.30 13.07 -2.79
C PRO A 126 6.21 11.71 -3.49
N SER A 127 6.83 10.69 -2.91
CA SER A 127 6.88 9.35 -3.50
C SER A 127 5.97 8.34 -2.77
N CYS A 128 5.41 8.74 -1.63
CA CYS A 128 4.43 7.97 -0.89
C CYS A 128 3.21 8.82 -0.56
N PHE A 129 2.03 8.34 -0.93
CA PHE A 129 0.76 9.00 -0.67
C PHE A 129 -0.09 8.11 0.25
N TYR A 130 -1.01 8.73 0.98
CA TYR A 130 -2.04 8.00 1.68
C TYR A 130 -2.96 7.32 0.66
N TYR A 131 -3.22 6.04 0.85
CA TYR A 131 -4.24 5.32 0.09
C TYR A 131 -5.50 5.22 0.92
N GLU A 132 -6.56 5.86 0.47
CA GLU A 132 -7.89 5.67 1.04
C GLU A 132 -8.29 4.21 0.83
N TYR A 133 -8.27 3.43 1.91
CA TYR A 133 -8.81 2.08 1.88
C TYR A 133 -10.32 2.18 1.87
N ASP A 134 -10.88 2.11 0.67
CA ASP A 134 -12.32 2.15 0.45
C ASP A 134 -13.02 1.03 1.24
N LYS A 135 -14.27 1.27 1.65
CA LYS A 135 -15.11 0.31 2.40
C LYS A 135 -15.35 -1.02 1.65
N LYS A 136 -14.91 -1.10 0.39
CA LYS A 136 -15.01 -2.26 -0.51
C LYS A 136 -14.00 -3.36 -0.18
N TYR A 137 -12.82 -3.03 0.33
CA TYR A 137 -11.87 -4.02 0.86
C TYR A 137 -11.99 -3.99 2.38
N SER A 138 -12.34 -5.12 2.98
CA SER A 138 -12.64 -5.20 4.41
C SER A 138 -11.39 -4.89 5.24
N GLU A 139 -10.22 -5.30 4.73
CA GLU A 139 -8.95 -5.24 5.46
C GLU A 139 -7.73 -5.06 4.51
N PRO A 140 -6.72 -4.26 4.87
CA PRO A 140 -5.47 -4.13 4.10
C PRO A 140 -4.74 -5.46 3.85
N MET A 141 -5.01 -6.49 4.67
CA MET A 141 -4.41 -7.82 4.53
C MET A 141 -4.94 -8.57 3.31
N GLU A 142 -6.22 -8.40 2.96
CA GLU A 142 -6.79 -8.95 1.74
C GLU A 142 -6.04 -8.43 0.50
N ILE A 143 -5.66 -7.16 0.53
CA ILE A 143 -4.89 -6.52 -0.54
C ILE A 143 -3.46 -7.09 -0.60
N ILE A 144 -2.79 -7.30 0.54
CA ILE A 144 -1.45 -7.89 0.56
C ILE A 144 -1.45 -9.30 0.00
N ILE A 145 -2.37 -10.14 0.46
CA ILE A 145 -2.47 -11.54 0.05
C ILE A 145 -2.81 -11.63 -1.42
N SER A 146 -3.79 -10.86 -1.89
CA SER A 146 -4.17 -10.80 -3.30
C SER A 146 -2.98 -10.44 -4.19
N ARG A 147 -2.19 -9.43 -3.82
CA ARG A 147 -0.97 -9.04 -4.55
C ARG A 147 0.09 -10.12 -4.52
N TYR A 148 0.33 -10.73 -3.36
CA TYR A 148 1.35 -11.76 -3.22
C TYR A 148 1.02 -13.00 -4.03
N SER A 149 -0.23 -13.47 -3.97
CA SER A 149 -0.74 -14.56 -4.79
C SER A 149 -0.57 -14.25 -6.28
N SER A 150 -0.92 -13.04 -6.71
CA SER A 150 -0.74 -12.61 -8.10
C SER A 150 0.73 -12.63 -8.54
N ARG A 151 1.67 -12.11 -7.73
CA ARG A 151 3.11 -12.16 -8.03
C ARG A 151 3.63 -13.58 -8.09
N SER A 152 3.18 -14.44 -7.19
CA SER A 152 3.58 -15.86 -7.13
C SER A 152 3.09 -16.62 -8.38
N ILE A 153 1.85 -16.38 -8.81
CA ILE A 153 1.30 -16.96 -10.05
C ILE A 153 2.11 -16.51 -11.27
N ILE A 154 2.49 -15.23 -11.36
CA ILE A 154 3.33 -14.72 -12.45
C ILE A 154 4.70 -15.42 -12.49
N LEU A 155 5.35 -15.60 -11.34
CA LEU A 155 6.64 -16.31 -11.25
C LEU A 155 6.51 -17.76 -11.73
N ILE A 156 5.47 -18.46 -11.30
CA ILE A 156 5.19 -19.84 -11.71
C ILE A 156 4.95 -19.91 -13.23
N ALA A 157 4.15 -19.00 -13.79
CA ALA A 157 3.89 -18.94 -15.23
C ALA A 157 5.18 -18.69 -16.05
N LEU A 158 6.08 -17.83 -15.55
CA LEU A 158 7.39 -17.60 -16.16
C LEU A 158 8.25 -18.87 -16.12
N LEU A 159 8.31 -19.57 -14.98
CA LEU A 159 9.05 -20.84 -14.87
C LEU A 159 8.52 -21.92 -15.81
N TYR A 160 7.19 -22.03 -15.98
CA TYR A 160 6.59 -22.94 -16.97
C TYR A 160 6.86 -22.52 -18.42
N LYS A 161 7.06 -21.22 -18.69
CA LYS A 161 7.40 -20.71 -20.03
C LYS A 161 8.83 -21.09 -20.44
N PHE A 162 9.74 -21.26 -19.47
CA PHE A 162 11.16 -21.56 -19.67
C PHE A 162 11.58 -22.99 -19.24
N SER A 163 10.65 -23.82 -18.76
CA SER A 163 10.94 -25.23 -18.49
C SER A 163 11.23 -25.98 -19.81
N PRO A 164 12.30 -26.81 -19.89
CA PRO A 164 12.74 -27.46 -21.13
C PRO A 164 11.72 -28.44 -21.74
N GLY A 165 10.63 -28.75 -21.03
CA GLY A 165 9.55 -29.62 -21.50
C GLY A 165 8.74 -29.07 -22.69
N ARG A 166 8.98 -27.83 -23.13
CA ARG A 166 8.29 -27.24 -24.30
C ARG A 166 8.68 -27.83 -25.66
N ASN A 167 9.67 -28.73 -25.73
CA ASN A 167 9.98 -29.45 -26.97
C ASN A 167 9.11 -30.69 -27.25
N TRP A 168 8.09 -30.98 -26.44
CA TRP A 168 7.24 -32.18 -26.61
C TRP A 168 5.89 -31.92 -27.31
N ILE A 169 5.72 -30.79 -28.00
CA ILE A 169 4.59 -30.57 -28.91
C ILE A 169 5.11 -30.25 -30.32
N ARG A 170 5.94 -31.14 -30.86
CA ARG A 170 6.23 -31.25 -32.30
C ARG A 170 6.47 -32.72 -32.67
N SER A 171 5.47 -33.56 -32.44
CA SER A 171 5.46 -34.91 -33.00
C SER A 171 4.05 -35.24 -33.44
N GLY A 172 3.78 -35.08 -34.74
CA GLY A 172 2.60 -35.66 -35.37
C GLY A 172 1.83 -34.78 -36.35
N PHE A 173 2.49 -34.09 -37.29
CA PHE A 173 1.83 -33.75 -38.56
C PHE A 173 2.84 -33.85 -39.71
N SER A 174 3.22 -35.08 -40.05
CA SER A 174 3.70 -35.41 -41.39
C SER A 174 2.74 -36.43 -41.99
N GLY A 175 2.00 -36.01 -43.01
CA GLY A 175 1.23 -36.89 -43.88
C GLY A 175 -0.24 -36.49 -44.01
N GLY A 176 -0.60 -35.83 -45.11
CA GLY A 176 -2.00 -35.63 -45.49
C GLY A 176 -2.25 -34.32 -46.21
N THR A 177 -1.95 -34.28 -47.50
CA THR A 177 -2.33 -33.21 -48.43
C THR A 177 -3.86 -33.11 -48.48
N GLY A 178 -4.44 -32.15 -47.75
CA GLY A 178 -5.88 -31.88 -47.76
C GLY A 178 -6.13 -30.38 -47.58
N ARG A 179 -6.48 -29.69 -48.67
CA ARG A 179 -6.91 -28.28 -48.63
C ARG A 179 -8.24 -28.19 -47.87
N ILE A 180 -8.21 -27.68 -46.64
CA ILE A 180 -9.44 -27.27 -45.92
C ILE A 180 -9.58 -25.76 -46.04
N ARG A 181 -10.72 -25.34 -46.62
CA ARG A 181 -11.14 -23.94 -46.74
C ARG A 181 -11.40 -23.37 -45.35
N SER A 182 -10.82 -22.21 -45.06
CA SER A 182 -11.22 -21.33 -43.96
C SER A 182 -12.65 -20.87 -44.19
N ASN A 183 -13.50 -21.01 -43.18
CA ASN A 183 -14.55 -20.05 -42.77
C ASN A 183 -15.44 -20.71 -41.72
N LEU A 184 -15.02 -20.66 -40.46
CA LEU A 184 -15.93 -20.68 -39.32
C LEU A 184 -15.38 -19.68 -38.30
N TYR A 185 -15.85 -18.44 -38.47
CA TYR A 185 -15.88 -17.43 -37.44
C TYR A 185 -16.67 -18.02 -36.27
N ALA A 186 -15.99 -18.34 -35.18
CA ALA A 186 -16.59 -18.45 -33.87
C ALA A 186 -15.88 -17.43 -33.00
N ASP A 187 -16.60 -16.32 -32.83
CA ASP A 187 -16.29 -15.17 -32.02
C ASP A 187 -16.18 -15.61 -30.54
N GLN A 188 -15.02 -15.44 -29.94
CA GLN A 188 -14.91 -15.33 -28.49
C GLN A 188 -13.65 -14.50 -28.16
N PRO A 189 -13.82 -13.23 -27.75
CA PRO A 189 -12.68 -12.42 -27.37
C PRO A 189 -12.11 -12.90 -26.04
N ASN A 190 -10.81 -13.16 -26.03
CA ASN A 190 -10.02 -13.17 -24.80
C ASN A 190 -9.98 -11.74 -24.26
N GLU A 191 -10.96 -11.34 -23.46
CA GLU A 191 -10.84 -10.13 -22.64
C GLU A 191 -10.05 -10.46 -21.37
N LEU A 192 -8.73 -10.51 -21.53
CA LEU A 192 -7.77 -10.35 -20.45
C LEU A 192 -7.35 -8.88 -20.42
N PHE A 193 -8.30 -8.01 -20.11
CA PHE A 193 -8.04 -6.60 -19.79
C PHE A 193 -7.75 -6.50 -18.28
N TYR A 194 -6.49 -6.68 -17.91
CA TYR A 194 -5.94 -5.93 -16.78
C TYR A 194 -5.42 -4.63 -17.37
N ASP A 195 -6.29 -3.62 -17.44
CA ASP A 195 -5.81 -2.28 -17.71
C ASP A 195 -4.99 -1.82 -16.49
N GLY A 196 -3.80 -1.35 -16.79
CA GLY A 196 -2.85 -0.89 -15.79
C GLY A 196 -3.43 0.32 -15.07
N PHE A 197 -3.36 0.32 -13.74
CA PHE A 197 -3.49 1.56 -12.99
C PHE A 197 -2.19 2.35 -13.19
N GLU A 198 -2.03 2.92 -14.38
CA GLU A 198 -1.20 4.12 -14.55
C GLU A 198 -1.82 5.22 -13.69
N GLY A 199 -0.96 5.93 -12.97
CA GLY A 199 -1.37 6.96 -12.04
C GLY A 199 -2.10 8.09 -12.76
N GLU A 200 -3.42 8.07 -12.70
CA GLU A 200 -4.17 9.31 -12.76
C GLU A 200 -4.22 9.91 -11.37
N VAL A 201 -3.74 11.15 -11.30
CA VAL A 201 -3.76 12.03 -10.14
C VAL A 201 -5.21 12.12 -9.66
N MET A 202 -5.54 11.36 -8.61
CA MET A 202 -6.87 11.39 -8.03
C MET A 202 -7.03 12.76 -7.35
N SER A 203 -7.77 13.62 -8.04
CA SER A 203 -8.09 14.99 -7.67
C SER A 203 -8.48 15.07 -6.19
N SER A 204 -7.79 15.93 -5.44
CA SER A 204 -8.21 16.34 -4.11
C SER A 204 -9.61 16.93 -4.19
N TYR A 205 -10.62 16.23 -3.67
CA TYR A 205 -11.91 16.83 -3.38
C TYR A 205 -11.68 17.97 -2.38
N ASN A 206 -11.76 19.20 -2.87
CA ASN A 206 -11.63 20.41 -2.09
C ASN A 206 -13.05 20.93 -1.85
N PRO A 207 -13.71 20.65 -0.70
CA PRO A 207 -14.97 21.30 -0.39
C PRO A 207 -14.69 22.76 -0.06
N THR A 208 -14.86 23.65 -1.05
CA THR A 208 -14.95 25.09 -0.83
C THR A 208 -16.09 25.37 0.15
N TYR A 209 -15.75 25.67 1.39
CA TYR A 209 -16.67 26.25 2.36
C TYR A 209 -16.90 27.72 1.99
N ASN A 210 -18.12 28.04 1.55
CA ASN A 210 -18.54 29.43 1.41
C ASN A 210 -18.73 30.03 2.80
N VAL A 211 -17.78 30.84 3.27
CA VAL A 211 -17.96 31.69 4.45
C VAL A 211 -18.81 32.89 4.03
N GLY A 212 -20.12 32.82 4.29
CA GLY A 212 -21.00 33.99 4.22
C GLY A 212 -20.68 34.93 5.38
N TYR A 213 -20.18 36.12 5.08
CA TYR A 213 -20.14 37.21 6.06
C TYR A 213 -21.57 37.71 6.27
N GLY A 214 -22.14 37.38 7.44
CA GLY A 214 -23.27 38.11 7.99
C GLY A 214 -22.76 39.45 8.50
N SER A 215 -23.12 40.54 7.81
CA SER A 215 -22.97 41.89 8.34
C SER A 215 -23.99 42.11 9.45
N ALA A 216 -23.51 42.66 10.56
CA ALA A 216 -24.31 43.15 11.69
C ALA A 216 -25.18 44.36 11.31
#